data_AF-A0A2A9LYV3-F1
#
_entry.id   AF-A0A2A9LYV3-F1
#
_cell.length_a   1.000
_cell.length_b   1.000
_cell.length_c   1.000
_cell.angle_alpha   90.00
_cell.angle_beta   90.00
_cell.angle_gamma   90.00
#
_symmetry.space_group_name_H-M   'P 1'
#
loop_
_entity.id
_entity.type
_entity.pdbx_description
1 polymer ?
#
loop_
_entity_poly.entity_id
_entity_poly.type
_entity_poly.pdbx_seq_one_letter_code
_entity_poly.pdbx_strand_id
1 'polypeptide(L)' 'MRVTKASHRAARKSLDGHIRFLGFDGRTYQVLTLHDLPQCRAMRIEAAYSGGRMVRPR' A
#
# COMPACT_ATOMS: atom_id res chain seq x y z
N MET A 1 -0.40 7.29 -10.38
CA MET A 1 0.33 6.05 -10.78
C MET A 1 -0.69 4.96 -11.10
N ARG A 2 -0.47 4.12 -12.12
CA ARG A 2 -1.35 2.95 -12.40
C ARG A 2 -1.25 1.91 -11.27
N VAL A 3 -2.34 1.19 -11.00
CA VAL A 3 -2.45 0.22 -9.89
C VAL A 3 -1.33 -0.83 -9.91
N THR A 4 -1.01 -1.44 -11.05
CA THR A 4 0.03 -2.47 -11.18
C THR A 4 1.41 -1.98 -10.77
N LYS A 5 1.78 -0.75 -11.17
CA LYS A 5 3.06 -0.13 -10.77
C LYS A 5 3.07 0.19 -9.27
N ALA A 6 1.93 0.60 -8.73
CA ALA A 6 1.78 0.91 -7.31
C ALA A 6 1.88 -0.35 -6.44
N SER A 7 1.21 -1.43 -6.85
CA SER A 7 1.30 -2.77 -6.25
C SER A 7 2.74 -3.29 -6.24
N HIS A 8 3.43 -3.25 -7.38
CA HIS A 8 4.83 -3.69 -7.47
C HIS A 8 5.74 -2.85 -6.56
N ARG A 9 5.51 -1.53 -6.49
CA ARG A 9 6.24 -0.64 -5.59
C ARG A 9 5.96 -0.96 -4.12
N ALA A 10 4.71 -1.22 -3.74
CA ALA A 10 4.35 -1.58 -2.37
C ALA A 10 4.99 -2.91 -1.94
N ALA A 11 4.91 -3.93 -2.80
CA ALA A 11 5.60 -5.20 -2.60
C ALA A 11 7.10 -4.99 -2.39
N ARG A 12 7.79 -4.33 -3.33
CA ARG A 12 9.24 -4.09 -3.24
C ARG A 12 9.62 -3.29 -1.99
N LYS A 13 8.84 -2.28 -1.62
CA LYS A 13 9.09 -1.49 -0.40
C LYS A 13 8.85 -2.28 0.88
N SER A 14 8.00 -3.31 0.89
CA SER A 14 7.76 -4.14 2.08
C SER A 14 8.86 -5.18 2.36
N LEU A 15 9.86 -5.29 1.48
CA LEU A 15 11.03 -6.16 1.68
C LEU A 15 11.96 -5.64 2.79
N ASP A 16 11.77 -4.41 3.26
CA ASP A 16 12.48 -3.83 4.40
C ASP A 16 11.96 -4.34 5.76
N GLY A 17 11.04 -5.31 5.76
CA GLY A 17 10.43 -5.88 6.97
C GLY A 17 9.19 -5.13 7.45
N HIS A 18 8.81 -4.02 6.82
CA HIS A 18 7.62 -3.26 7.20
C HIS A 18 6.41 -3.56 6.31
N ILE A 19 5.22 -3.48 6.91
CA ILE A 19 3.97 -3.58 6.15
C ILE A 19 3.77 -2.29 5.33
N ARG A 20 3.43 -2.46 4.04
CA ARG A 20 3.12 -1.36 3.13
C ARG A 20 1.70 -1.49 2.62
N PHE A 21 0.97 -0.39 2.60
CA PHE A 21 -0.40 -0.34 2.11
C PHE A 21 -0.44 0.32 0.73
N LEU A 22 -1.29 -0.21 -0.14
CA LEU A 22 -1.68 0.43 -1.37
C LEU A 22 -2.98 1.18 -1.13
N GLY A 23 -2.91 2.51 -1.19
CA GLY A 23 -4.07 3.39 -1.02
C GLY A 23 -4.46 4.08 -2.33
N PHE A 24 -5.75 4.36 -2.48
CA PHE A 24 -6.32 5.15 -3.57
C PHE A 24 -7.08 6.35 -3.01
N ASP A 25 -6.73 7.55 -3.46
CA ASP A 25 -7.33 8.83 -3.00
C ASP A 25 -8.50 9.32 -3.89
N GLY A 26 -8.95 8.49 -4.85
CA GLY A 26 -9.94 8.88 -5.87
C GLY A 26 -9.33 9.33 -7.20
N ARG A 27 -8.03 9.65 -7.23
CA ARG A 27 -7.32 10.08 -8.45
C ARG A 27 -6.05 9.26 -8.69
N THR A 28 -5.32 8.96 -7.64
CA THR A 28 -4.00 8.36 -7.71
C THR A 28 -3.80 7.25 -6.68
N TYR A 29 -2.98 6.28 -7.07
CA TYR A 29 -2.50 5.23 -6.17
C TYR A 29 -1.21 5.67 -5.47
N GLN A 30 -1.18 5.46 -4.15
CA GLN A 30 -0.07 5.80 -3.28
C GLN A 30 0.35 4.58 -2.44
N VAL A 31 1.62 4.53 -2.05
CA VAL A 31 2.15 3.50 -1.16
C VAL A 31 2.36 4.13 0.20
N LEU A 32 1.69 3.61 1.21
CA LEU A 32 1.64 4.17 2.56
C LEU A 32 2.28 3.22 3.58
N THR A 33 2.75 3.79 4.67
CA THR A 33 3.06 3.11 5.93
C THR A 33 1.89 3.21 6.89
N LEU A 34 1.97 2.49 8.00
CA LEU A 34 1.04 2.64 9.12
C LEU A 34 1.03 4.08 9.68
N HIS A 35 2.18 4.77 9.70
CA HIS A 35 2.31 6.14 10.19
C HIS A 35 1.64 7.18 9.29
N ASP A 36 1.47 6.87 8.00
CA ASP A 36 0.84 7.79 7.04
C ASP A 36 -0.70 7.72 7.12
N LEU A 37 -1.27 6.60 7.60
CA LEU A 37 -2.72 6.36 7.62
C LEU A 37 -3.53 7.45 8.35
N PRO A 38 -3.11 7.97 9.53
CA PRO A 38 -3.86 9.03 10.21
C PRO A 38 -3.96 10.33 9.40
N GLN A 39 -2.99 10.59 8.52
CA GLN A 39 -2.93 11.78 7.66
C GLN A 39 -3.74 11.59 6.36
N CYS A 40 -4.04 10.35 5.99
CA CYS A 40 -4.71 10.00 4.74
C CYS A 40 -6.19 9.61 4.95
N ARG A 41 -6.97 10.45 5.65
CA ARG A 41 -8.36 10.14 6.05
C ARG A 41 -9.32 9.81 4.91
N ALA A 42 -9.11 10.38 3.72
CA ALA A 42 -9.96 10.13 2.54
C ALA A 42 -9.48 8.95 1.67
N MET A 43 -8.39 8.27 2.07
CA MET A 43 -7.77 7.26 1.22
C MET A 43 -8.38 5.87 1.47
N ARG A 44 -8.77 5.20 0.38
CA ARG A 44 -9.23 3.82 0.43
C ARG A 44 -8.05 2.87 0.35
N ILE A 45 -7.87 2.00 1.34
CA ILE A 45 -6.87 0.93 1.27
C ILE A 45 -7.41 -0.19 0.37
N GLU A 46 -6.65 -0.54 -0.66
CA GLU A 46 -7.02 -1.62 -1.60
C GLU A 46 -6.23 -2.90 -1.38
N ALA A 47 -4.99 -2.80 -0.90
CA ALA A 47 -4.16 -3.95 -0.59
C ALA A 47 -3.14 -3.64 0.50
N ALA A 48 -2.68 -4.68 1.19
CA ALA A 48 -1.55 -4.63 2.12
C ALA A 48 -0.47 -5.62 1.67
N TYR A 49 0.79 -5.27 1.91
CA TYR A 49 1.95 -6.08 1.55
C TYR A 49 2.89 -6.26 2.75
N SER A 50 3.40 -7.47 2.92
CA SER A 50 4.38 -7.85 3.95
C SER A 50 5.42 -8.78 3.34
N GLY A 51 6.71 -8.47 3.52
CA GLY A 51 7.81 -9.29 2.99
C GLY A 51 7.75 -9.51 1.47
N GLY A 52 7.28 -8.51 0.72
CA GLY A 52 7.12 -8.60 -0.73
C GLY A 52 5.83 -9.26 -1.21
N ARG A 53 4.99 -9.78 -0.31
CA ARG A 53 3.78 -10.53 -0.66
C ARG A 53 2.53 -9.80 -0.23
N MET A 54 1.48 -9.92 -1.05
CA MET A 54 0.17 -9.36 -0.71
C MET A 54 -0.46 -10.15 0.44
N VAL A 55 -0.89 -9.45 1.48
CA VAL A 55 -1.63 -10.02 2.61
C VAL A 55 -3.05 -10.32 2.14
N ARG A 56 -3.51 -11.55 2.35
CA ARG A 56 -4.89 -11.96 2.10
C ARG A 56 -5.57 -12.29 3.43
N PRO A 57 -6.83 -11.90 3.63
CA PRO A 57 -7.61 -12.45 4.73
C PRO A 57 -7.67 -13.97 4.58
N ARG A 58 -7.55 -14.68 5.71
CA ARG A 58 -7.81 -16.12 5.78
C ARG A 58 -9.29 -16.36 6.03
#